data_AF-F6GZI7-F1
#
_entry.id   AF-F6GZI7-F1
#
_cell.length_a   1.000
_cell.length_b   1.000
_cell.length_c   1.000
_cell.angle_alpha   90.00
_cell.angle_beta   90.00
_cell.angle_gamma   90.00
#
_symmetry.space_group_name_H-M   'P 1'
#
loop_
_entity.id
_entity.type
_entity.pdbx_description
1 polymer ?
#
loop_
_entity_poly.entity_id
_entity_poly.type
_entity_poly.pdbx_seq_one_letter_code
_entity_poly.pdbx_strand_id
1 'polypeptide(L)'
;MPTGTCILAEGVLKLPPVEGKHAIELQAEKILHIGTVDREKYPLSKKRLPIDSLRDFSHFKPRTTTVASVMRMRDALTHATHNFFRNNEFLYVQVPIITTTDAEGFSERFIVTTLLGKSAEKVEPKSVHEIEGVSLEALKAAIKEKSNLVEELKRSDSNKEALVAALWDLRKTNELAQQLESREKLHPGASLNKADEINFSKDFFSRETYLTVSGRLHLQSYACSLGNVYSFGPRFRAESMKHVAEMWMVELEMAFSQLEVRGLCYFSGY
;
A
#
# COMPACT_ATOMS: atom_id res chain seq x y z
N MET A 1 6.56 35.69 -24.55
CA MET A 1 5.80 34.42 -24.70
C MET A 1 5.11 34.11 -23.38
N PRO A 2 3.81 33.73 -23.35
CA PRO A 2 3.13 33.34 -22.12
C PRO A 2 3.78 32.12 -21.44
N THR A 3 3.74 32.05 -20.11
CA THR A 3 4.14 30.85 -19.35
C THR A 3 3.34 29.64 -19.81
N GLY A 4 4.02 28.51 -20.02
CA GLY A 4 3.42 27.27 -20.52
C GLY A 4 3.52 27.06 -22.03
N THR A 5 3.95 28.08 -22.79
CA THR A 5 4.21 27.95 -24.24
C THR A 5 5.28 26.89 -24.51
N CYS A 6 5.01 25.99 -25.44
CA CYS A 6 5.97 25.01 -25.92
C CYS A 6 6.74 25.60 -27.10
N ILE A 7 8.07 25.61 -26.99
CA ILE A 7 8.98 26.14 -28.01
C ILE A 7 10.09 25.14 -28.30
N LEU A 8 10.61 25.22 -29.52
CA LEU A 8 11.93 24.71 -29.89
C LEU A 8 12.85 25.92 -30.07
N ALA A 9 14.00 25.91 -29.42
CA ALA A 9 15.01 26.95 -29.55
C ALA A 9 16.31 26.34 -30.06
N GLU A 10 16.88 26.93 -31.10
CA GLU A 10 18.20 26.60 -31.65
C GLU A 10 19.13 27.80 -31.44
N GLY A 11 20.41 27.54 -31.16
CA GLY A 11 21.39 28.59 -30.95
C GLY A 11 22.72 28.07 -30.42
N VAL A 12 23.55 28.96 -29.90
CA VAL A 12 24.92 28.66 -29.44
C VAL A 12 25.00 28.74 -27.92
N LEU A 13 25.61 27.73 -27.30
CA LEU A 13 25.90 27.74 -25.87
C LEU A 13 27.08 28.66 -25.57
N LYS A 14 26.95 29.53 -24.56
CA LYS A 14 28.00 30.47 -24.13
C LYS A 14 28.12 30.50 -22.61
N LEU A 15 29.28 30.96 -22.16
CA LEU A 15 29.46 31.39 -20.78
C LEU A 15 28.67 32.68 -20.56
N PRO A 16 27.96 32.83 -19.43
CA PRO A 16 27.24 34.06 -19.16
C PRO A 16 28.20 35.26 -19.08
N PRO A 17 27.79 36.45 -19.55
CA PRO A 17 28.64 37.64 -19.55
C PRO A 17 28.94 38.20 -18.16
N VAL A 18 28.17 37.79 -17.15
CA VAL A 18 28.32 38.19 -15.75
C VAL A 18 28.34 36.93 -14.89
N GLU A 19 29.22 36.87 -13.88
CA GLU A 19 29.15 35.81 -12.86
C GLU A 19 27.76 35.81 -12.23
N GLY A 20 27.03 34.72 -12.48
CA GLY A 20 25.63 34.60 -12.13
C GLY A 20 25.29 33.19 -11.68
N LYS A 21 23.98 32.94 -11.53
CA LYS A 21 23.47 31.67 -11.00
C LYS A 21 23.69 30.46 -11.92
N HIS A 22 23.96 30.69 -13.20
CA HIS A 22 24.04 29.65 -14.22
C HIS A 22 25.47 29.54 -14.75
N ALA A 23 25.96 28.31 -14.95
CA ALA A 23 27.31 28.08 -15.47
C ALA A 23 27.42 28.27 -17.00
N ILE A 24 26.29 28.09 -17.72
CA ILE A 24 26.18 28.22 -19.17
C ILE A 24 24.79 28.77 -19.52
N GLU A 25 24.68 29.44 -20.66
CA GLU A 25 23.42 29.91 -21.24
C GLU A 25 23.32 29.59 -22.74
N LEU A 26 22.08 29.47 -23.24
CA LEU A 26 21.82 29.31 -24.68
C LEU A 26 21.49 30.68 -25.28
N GLN A 27 22.37 31.20 -26.14
CA GLN A 27 22.05 32.35 -26.99
C GLN A 27 21.20 31.86 -28.16
N ALA A 28 19.88 31.99 -28.05
CA ALA A 28 18.95 31.54 -29.07
C ALA A 28 19.07 32.38 -30.37
N GLU A 29 19.25 31.70 -31.50
CA GLU A 29 19.30 32.28 -32.85
C GLU A 29 17.98 32.07 -33.59
N LYS A 30 17.31 30.94 -33.33
CA LYS A 30 16.00 30.61 -33.89
C LYS A 30 15.08 30.12 -32.79
N ILE A 31 13.83 30.55 -32.85
CA ILE A 31 12.77 30.08 -31.95
C ILE A 31 11.56 29.69 -32.81
N LEU A 32 11.14 28.43 -32.69
CA LEU A 32 9.94 27.91 -33.31
C LEU A 32 8.86 27.71 -32.25
N HIS A 33 7.69 28.29 -32.49
CA HIS A 33 6.52 28.10 -31.64
C HIS A 33 5.83 26.78 -32.00
N ILE A 34 5.90 25.79 -31.11
CA ILE A 34 5.26 24.48 -31.32
C ILE A 34 3.82 24.49 -30.79
N GLY A 35 3.60 25.11 -29.63
CA GLY A 35 2.29 25.14 -28.98
C GLY A 35 2.09 26.42 -28.18
N THR A 36 1.14 27.24 -28.59
CA THR A 36 0.73 28.45 -27.89
C THR A 36 -0.24 28.15 -26.76
N VAL A 37 -0.22 28.98 -25.72
CA VAL A 37 -1.08 28.83 -24.55
C VAL A 37 -1.87 30.10 -24.31
N ASP A 38 -3.17 29.95 -24.08
CA ASP A 38 -4.03 31.02 -23.58
C ASP A 38 -3.68 31.32 -22.12
N ARG A 39 -3.19 32.54 -21.88
CA ARG A 39 -2.69 32.97 -20.57
C ARG A 39 -3.77 32.94 -19.49
N GLU A 40 -5.02 33.24 -19.84
CA GLU A 40 -6.12 33.33 -18.88
C GLU A 40 -6.62 31.94 -18.46
N LYS A 41 -6.56 30.97 -19.39
CA LYS A 41 -7.00 29.60 -19.15
C LYS A 41 -5.93 28.71 -18.53
N TYR A 42 -4.66 29.09 -18.64
CA TYR A 42 -3.55 28.24 -18.18
C TYR A 42 -3.40 28.27 -16.66
N PRO A 43 -3.61 27.15 -15.94
CA PRO A 43 -3.63 27.15 -14.48
C PRO A 43 -2.31 27.59 -13.84
N LEU A 44 -1.18 27.28 -14.49
CA LEU A 44 0.17 27.60 -14.00
C LEU A 44 0.66 29.00 -14.41
N SER A 45 -0.21 29.86 -14.97
CA SER A 45 0.16 31.24 -15.33
C SER A 45 0.38 32.13 -14.09
N LYS A 46 -0.21 31.77 -12.94
CA LYS A 46 -0.08 32.49 -11.66
C LYS A 46 1.24 32.14 -10.96
N LYS A 47 1.96 33.15 -10.47
CA LYS A 47 3.27 32.98 -9.80
C LYS A 47 3.22 32.16 -8.50
N ARG A 48 2.10 32.18 -7.79
CA ARG A 48 1.88 31.39 -6.57
C ARG A 48 0.53 30.70 -6.67
N LEU A 49 0.54 29.39 -6.52
CA LEU A 49 -0.65 28.55 -6.47
C LEU A 49 -0.61 27.77 -5.15
N PRO A 50 -1.72 27.74 -4.39
CA PRO A 50 -1.84 26.82 -3.28
C PRO A 50 -1.66 25.38 -3.75
N ILE A 51 -0.98 24.54 -2.96
CA ILE A 51 -0.71 23.14 -3.32
C ILE A 51 -2.02 22.36 -3.49
N ASP A 52 -3.03 22.64 -2.67
CA ASP A 52 -4.33 21.97 -2.77
C ASP A 52 -5.07 22.31 -4.06
N SER A 53 -4.97 23.54 -4.56
CA SER A 53 -5.55 23.93 -5.86
C SER A 53 -4.91 23.19 -7.03
N LEU A 54 -3.72 22.62 -6.87
CA LEU A 54 -3.12 21.79 -7.91
C LEU A 54 -3.84 20.43 -8.03
N ARG A 55 -4.62 20.00 -7.02
CA ARG A 55 -5.40 18.74 -7.06
C ARG A 55 -6.42 18.77 -8.20
N ASP A 56 -7.03 19.91 -8.45
CA ASP A 56 -8.00 20.11 -9.53
C ASP A 56 -7.35 20.01 -10.93
N PHE A 57 -6.04 20.21 -11.00
CA PHE A 57 -5.25 20.19 -12.23
C PHE A 57 -4.14 19.13 -12.15
N SER A 58 -4.53 17.90 -11.82
CA SER A 58 -3.60 16.78 -11.57
C SER A 58 -2.59 16.55 -12.71
N HIS A 59 -3.02 16.68 -13.96
CA HIS A 59 -2.18 16.54 -15.16
C HIS A 59 -1.14 17.66 -15.34
N PHE A 60 -1.32 18.82 -14.68
CA PHE A 60 -0.34 19.91 -14.69
C PHE A 60 0.64 19.85 -13.51
N LYS A 61 0.31 19.13 -12.42
CA LYS A 61 1.16 19.00 -11.23
C LYS A 61 2.63 18.70 -11.57
N PRO A 62 2.97 17.74 -12.44
CA PRO A 62 4.37 17.37 -12.70
C PRO A 62 5.20 18.48 -13.36
N ARG A 63 4.57 19.54 -13.87
CA ARG A 63 5.26 20.69 -14.47
C ARG A 63 5.70 21.73 -13.43
N THR A 64 5.25 21.61 -12.18
CA THR A 64 5.69 22.47 -11.08
C THR A 64 7.01 21.97 -10.50
N THR A 65 7.89 22.88 -10.07
CA THR A 65 9.21 22.51 -9.55
C THR A 65 9.14 21.54 -8.37
N THR A 66 8.25 21.80 -7.41
CA THR A 66 8.11 20.98 -6.19
C THR A 66 7.71 19.55 -6.53
N VAL A 67 6.62 19.37 -7.29
CA VAL A 67 6.15 18.02 -7.65
C VAL A 67 7.16 17.32 -8.55
N ALA A 68 7.75 18.01 -9.53
CA ALA A 68 8.77 17.43 -10.40
C ALA A 68 9.98 16.93 -9.61
N SER A 69 10.43 17.69 -8.61
CA SER A 69 11.53 17.28 -7.73
C SER A 69 11.17 16.06 -6.89
N VAL A 70 9.99 16.05 -6.28
CA VAL A 70 9.51 14.89 -5.51
C VAL A 70 9.41 13.63 -6.38
N MET A 71 8.92 13.76 -7.63
CA MET A 71 8.83 12.62 -8.55
C MET A 71 10.21 12.09 -8.97
N ARG A 72 11.19 12.97 -9.21
CA ARG A 72 12.59 12.55 -9.46
C ARG A 72 13.22 11.88 -8.25
N MET A 73 12.95 12.38 -7.04
CA MET A 73 13.40 11.72 -5.81
C MET A 73 12.76 10.33 -5.66
N ARG A 74 11.45 10.21 -5.94
CA ARG A 74 10.74 8.92 -5.90
C ARG A 74 11.31 7.92 -6.90
N ASP A 75 11.65 8.36 -8.11
CA ASP A 75 12.33 7.53 -9.12
C ASP A 75 13.68 7.03 -8.61
N ALA A 76 14.54 7.94 -8.14
CA ALA A 76 15.84 7.58 -7.56
C ALA A 76 15.73 6.62 -6.37
N LEU A 77 14.77 6.86 -5.47
CA LEU A 77 14.48 5.97 -4.33
C LEU A 77 14.01 4.59 -4.79
N THR A 78 13.12 4.53 -5.78
CA THR A 78 12.62 3.27 -6.34
C THR A 78 13.76 2.46 -6.94
N HIS A 79 14.63 3.11 -7.72
CA HIS A 79 15.81 2.48 -8.29
C HIS A 79 16.81 2.01 -7.21
N ALA A 80 17.07 2.86 -6.20
CA ALA A 80 17.95 2.52 -5.08
C ALA A 80 17.44 1.33 -4.27
N THR A 81 16.13 1.25 -4.02
CA THR A 81 15.48 0.10 -3.35
C THR A 81 15.73 -1.19 -4.13
N HIS A 82 15.49 -1.20 -5.44
CA HIS A 82 15.75 -2.39 -6.26
C HIS A 82 17.23 -2.79 -6.26
N ASN A 83 18.14 -1.81 -6.34
CA ASN A 83 19.58 -2.07 -6.27
C ASN A 83 20.00 -2.63 -4.91
N PHE A 84 19.47 -2.09 -3.81
CA PHE A 84 19.72 -2.60 -2.46
C PHE A 84 19.35 -4.07 -2.35
N PHE A 85 18.12 -4.43 -2.72
CA PHE A 85 17.67 -5.83 -2.63
C PHE A 85 18.48 -6.76 -3.53
N ARG A 86 18.78 -6.33 -4.77
CA ARG A 86 19.60 -7.11 -5.69
C ARG A 86 21.02 -7.34 -5.16
N ASN A 87 21.66 -6.31 -4.61
CA ASN A 87 23.01 -6.41 -4.05
C ASN A 87 23.08 -7.26 -2.77
N ASN A 88 21.93 -7.48 -2.11
CA ASN A 88 21.79 -8.34 -0.93
C ASN A 88 21.14 -9.69 -1.26
N GLU A 89 21.20 -10.12 -2.53
CA GLU A 89 20.74 -11.44 -2.99
C GLU A 89 19.24 -11.72 -2.78
N PHE A 90 18.41 -10.67 -2.69
CA PHE A 90 16.95 -10.84 -2.68
C PHE A 90 16.41 -11.01 -4.10
N LEU A 91 15.48 -11.95 -4.26
CA LEU A 91 14.72 -12.13 -5.49
C LEU A 91 13.46 -11.27 -5.48
N TYR A 92 13.26 -10.51 -6.56
CA TYR A 92 12.04 -9.74 -6.76
C TYR A 92 10.90 -10.66 -7.19
N VAL A 93 9.80 -10.64 -6.44
CA VAL A 93 8.62 -11.46 -6.69
C VAL A 93 7.38 -10.59 -6.82
N GLN A 94 6.67 -10.78 -7.94
CA GLN A 94 5.35 -10.18 -8.14
C GLN A 94 4.31 -11.02 -7.41
N VAL A 95 3.55 -10.36 -6.54
CA VAL A 95 2.46 -10.98 -5.78
C VAL A 95 1.10 -10.60 -6.41
N PRO A 96 0.09 -11.47 -6.33
CA PRO A 96 -1.25 -11.16 -6.83
C PRO A 96 -1.83 -9.91 -6.17
N ILE A 97 -2.47 -9.04 -6.97
CA ILE A 97 -3.18 -7.86 -6.47
C ILE A 97 -4.62 -8.21 -6.09
N ILE A 98 -5.30 -9.04 -6.90
CA ILE A 98 -6.63 -9.56 -6.57
C ILE A 98 -6.43 -10.82 -5.74
N THR A 99 -7.08 -10.87 -4.58
CA THR A 99 -6.97 -12.00 -3.65
C THR A 99 -8.31 -12.36 -3.02
N THR A 100 -8.41 -13.60 -2.58
CA THR A 100 -9.53 -14.14 -1.79
C THR A 100 -9.13 -14.29 -0.32
N THR A 101 -7.85 -14.10 0.00
CA THR A 101 -7.30 -14.34 1.33
C THR A 101 -7.27 -13.06 2.13
N ASP A 102 -7.69 -13.16 3.38
CA ASP A 102 -7.49 -12.13 4.36
C ASP A 102 -6.13 -12.30 5.06
N ALA A 103 -5.11 -11.55 4.60
CA ALA A 103 -3.76 -11.65 5.16
C ALA A 103 -3.54 -10.81 6.45
N GLU A 104 -4.40 -9.83 6.74
CA GLU A 104 -4.26 -8.91 7.90
C GLU A 104 -5.43 -9.01 8.90
N GLY A 105 -6.44 -9.84 8.62
CA GLY A 105 -7.52 -10.25 9.52
C GLY A 105 -8.59 -9.21 9.82
N PHE A 106 -8.28 -7.90 9.74
CA PHE A 106 -9.12 -6.87 10.39
C PHE A 106 -9.25 -5.54 9.65
N SER A 107 -8.58 -5.34 8.51
CA SER A 107 -8.68 -4.11 7.71
C SER A 107 -9.89 -4.14 6.76
N GLU A 108 -10.60 -3.03 6.59
CA GLU A 108 -11.58 -2.89 5.51
C GLU A 108 -10.90 -2.98 4.13
N ARG A 109 -11.56 -3.68 3.17
CA ARG A 109 -10.99 -4.00 1.84
C ARG A 109 -11.91 -3.53 0.73
N PHE A 110 -11.31 -3.24 -0.43
CA PHE A 110 -12.07 -3.01 -1.65
C PHE A 110 -12.50 -4.34 -2.27
N ILE A 111 -13.80 -4.54 -2.45
CA ILE A 111 -14.35 -5.68 -3.16
C ILE A 111 -14.15 -5.47 -4.67
N VAL A 112 -13.67 -6.52 -5.34
CA VAL A 112 -13.53 -6.58 -6.80
C VAL A 112 -14.62 -7.52 -7.30
N THR A 113 -15.55 -6.99 -8.11
CA THR A 113 -16.70 -7.75 -8.60
C THR A 113 -17.12 -7.33 -10.02
N THR A 114 -17.69 -8.26 -10.77
CA THR A 114 -18.32 -8.03 -12.08
C THR A 114 -19.84 -8.12 -12.04
N LEU A 115 -20.44 -8.22 -10.84
CA LEU A 115 -21.88 -8.38 -10.66
C LEU A 115 -22.66 -7.06 -10.74
N LEU A 116 -21.98 -5.92 -10.67
CA LEU A 116 -22.61 -4.60 -10.73
C LEU A 116 -23.36 -4.42 -12.06
N GLY A 117 -24.68 -4.27 -11.99
CA GLY A 117 -25.57 -4.05 -13.14
C GLY A 117 -26.10 -5.31 -13.83
N LYS A 118 -25.74 -6.53 -13.37
CA LYS A 118 -26.39 -7.76 -13.82
C LYS A 118 -27.62 -8.00 -12.95
N SER A 119 -28.82 -7.91 -13.54
CA SER A 119 -30.08 -8.23 -12.85
C SER A 119 -29.99 -9.61 -12.21
N ALA A 120 -30.20 -9.68 -10.90
CA ALA A 120 -30.10 -10.90 -10.11
C ALA A 120 -31.10 -11.96 -10.60
N GLU A 121 -30.61 -12.93 -11.37
CA GLU A 121 -31.35 -14.18 -11.58
C GLU A 121 -31.32 -14.99 -10.29
N LYS A 122 -32.49 -15.08 -9.63
CA LYS A 122 -32.75 -15.94 -8.47
C LYS A 122 -32.40 -17.38 -8.79
N VAL A 123 -31.48 -17.97 -8.02
CA VAL A 123 -31.20 -19.41 -8.05
C VAL A 123 -31.18 -19.90 -6.61
N GLU A 124 -31.90 -21.01 -6.38
CA GLU A 124 -32.08 -21.65 -5.07
C GLU A 124 -30.75 -22.13 -4.46
N PRO A 125 -30.63 -22.12 -3.12
CA PRO A 125 -29.37 -22.41 -2.44
C PRO A 125 -29.06 -23.91 -2.45
N LYS A 126 -27.86 -24.27 -2.94
CA LYS A 126 -27.23 -25.56 -2.64
C LYS A 126 -26.20 -25.35 -1.53
N SER A 127 -26.37 -26.11 -0.47
CA SER A 127 -25.56 -26.17 0.74
C SER A 127 -24.12 -26.59 0.44
N VAL A 128 -23.12 -25.73 0.70
CA VAL A 128 -21.72 -26.18 0.92
C VAL A 128 -20.93 -25.20 1.81
N HIS A 129 -20.44 -25.77 2.92
CA HIS A 129 -19.31 -25.45 3.80
C HIS A 129 -19.02 -24.00 4.23
N GLU A 130 -19.37 -23.75 5.50
CA GLU A 130 -18.79 -22.74 6.38
C GLU A 130 -17.26 -22.86 6.39
N ILE A 131 -16.57 -21.82 5.92
CA ILE A 131 -15.16 -21.60 6.24
C ILE A 131 -15.13 -20.67 7.44
N GLU A 132 -14.66 -21.21 8.55
CA GLU A 132 -14.66 -20.62 9.88
C GLU A 132 -13.96 -19.26 9.92
N GLY A 133 -14.75 -18.21 10.16
CA GLY A 133 -14.23 -16.98 10.77
C GLY A 133 -13.90 -17.25 12.25
N VAL A 134 -12.77 -16.72 12.72
CA VAL A 134 -12.35 -16.90 14.12
C VAL A 134 -13.39 -16.25 15.04
N SER A 135 -14.07 -17.05 15.87
CA SER A 135 -15.08 -16.55 16.81
C SER A 135 -14.47 -15.80 17.99
N LEU A 136 -15.19 -14.82 18.55
CA LEU A 136 -14.79 -14.11 19.78
C LEU A 136 -14.56 -15.08 20.96
N GLU A 137 -15.26 -16.20 20.96
CA GLU A 137 -15.13 -17.26 21.96
C GLU A 137 -13.80 -18.02 21.80
N ALA A 138 -13.40 -18.33 20.57
CA ALA A 138 -12.11 -18.94 20.26
C ALA A 138 -10.94 -18.02 20.63
N LEU A 139 -11.06 -16.71 20.40
CA LEU A 139 -10.05 -15.72 20.82
C LEU A 139 -9.94 -15.60 22.34
N LYS A 140 -11.08 -15.56 23.07
CA LYS A 140 -11.06 -15.52 24.54
C LYS A 140 -10.44 -16.80 25.14
N ALA A 141 -10.69 -17.95 24.52
CA ALA A 141 -10.04 -19.21 24.89
C ALA A 141 -8.52 -19.15 24.64
N ALA A 142 -8.09 -18.67 23.47
CA ALA A 142 -6.68 -18.51 23.13
C ALA A 142 -5.95 -17.51 24.05
N ILE A 143 -6.60 -16.40 24.45
CA ILE A 143 -6.02 -15.45 25.42
C ILE A 143 -5.79 -16.12 26.77
N LYS A 144 -6.74 -16.92 27.24
CA LYS A 144 -6.62 -17.65 28.51
C LYS A 144 -5.49 -18.67 28.46
N GLU A 145 -5.38 -19.44 27.37
CA GLU A 145 -4.32 -20.42 27.17
C GLU A 145 -2.93 -19.76 27.13
N LYS A 146 -2.77 -18.69 26.34
CA LYS A 146 -1.52 -17.93 26.24
C LYS A 146 -1.15 -17.23 27.55
N SER A 147 -2.13 -16.77 28.33
CA SER A 147 -1.89 -16.20 29.66
C SER A 147 -1.35 -17.26 30.63
N ASN A 148 -1.93 -18.47 30.61
CA ASN A 148 -1.44 -19.58 31.44
C ASN A 148 0.00 -19.98 31.07
N LEU A 149 0.32 -20.02 29.77
CA LEU A 149 1.66 -20.31 29.27
C LEU A 149 2.68 -19.26 29.77
N VAL A 150 2.33 -17.97 29.76
CA VAL A 150 3.18 -16.91 30.29
C VAL A 150 3.40 -17.06 31.79
N GLU A 151 2.38 -17.45 32.55
CA GLU A 151 2.53 -17.71 34.00
C GLU A 151 3.42 -18.92 34.30
N GLU A 152 3.28 -19.99 33.53
CA GLU A 152 4.11 -21.19 33.66
C GLU A 152 5.58 -20.90 33.33
N LEU A 153 5.85 -20.15 32.26
CA LEU A 153 7.19 -19.73 31.86
C LEU A 153 7.84 -18.78 32.89
N LYS A 154 7.05 -17.95 33.60
CA LYS A 154 7.54 -17.12 34.71
C LYS A 154 7.90 -17.92 35.96
N ARG A 155 7.23 -19.05 36.20
CA ARG A 155 7.47 -19.90 37.39
C ARG A 155 8.62 -20.88 37.20
N SER A 156 8.93 -21.26 35.97
CA SER A 156 9.89 -22.33 35.65
C SER A 156 11.35 -21.85 35.46
N ASP A 157 11.66 -20.57 35.71
CA ASP A 157 12.97 -19.94 35.43
C ASP A 157 13.46 -20.23 33.99
N SER A 158 12.49 -20.35 33.08
CA SER A 158 12.68 -20.81 31.71
C SER A 158 13.34 -19.74 30.82
N ASN A 159 13.84 -20.15 29.65
CA ASN A 159 14.61 -19.30 28.72
C ASN A 159 13.95 -17.92 28.55
N LYS A 160 14.69 -16.84 28.84
CA LYS A 160 14.23 -15.44 28.75
C LYS A 160 13.65 -15.11 27.37
N GLU A 161 14.18 -15.70 26.30
CA GLU A 161 13.68 -15.53 24.95
C GLU A 161 12.28 -16.11 24.75
N ALA A 162 12.02 -17.31 25.31
CA ALA A 162 10.72 -17.96 25.23
C ALA A 162 9.65 -17.15 25.98
N LEU A 163 10.01 -16.57 27.13
CA LEU A 163 9.12 -15.70 27.89
C LEU A 163 8.78 -14.41 27.11
N VAL A 164 9.77 -13.79 26.46
CA VAL A 164 9.57 -12.59 25.63
C VAL A 164 8.67 -12.89 24.43
N ALA A 165 8.88 -14.03 23.76
CA ALA A 165 8.05 -14.46 22.64
C ALA A 165 6.59 -14.69 23.07
N ALA A 166 6.37 -15.39 24.19
CA ALA A 166 5.04 -15.67 24.72
C ALA A 166 4.30 -14.37 25.15
N LEU A 167 5.01 -13.42 25.77
CA LEU A 167 4.44 -12.12 26.13
C LEU A 167 4.01 -11.32 24.90
N TRP A 168 4.81 -11.36 23.84
CA TRP A 168 4.49 -10.68 22.60
C TRP A 168 3.28 -11.30 21.89
N ASP A 169 3.19 -12.63 21.89
CA ASP A 169 2.07 -13.36 21.31
C ASP A 169 0.75 -13.12 22.08
N LEU A 170 0.81 -13.09 23.42
CA LEU A 170 -0.32 -12.69 24.26
C LEU A 170 -0.76 -11.24 23.98
N ARG A 171 0.20 -10.32 23.86
CA ARG A 171 -0.09 -8.91 23.55
C ARG A 171 -0.82 -8.77 22.22
N LYS A 172 -0.33 -9.44 21.17
CA LYS A 172 -0.99 -9.44 19.86
C LYS A 172 -2.39 -10.00 19.92
N THR A 173 -2.57 -11.13 20.60
CA THR A 173 -3.88 -11.79 20.71
C THR A 173 -4.89 -10.89 21.43
N ASN A 174 -4.46 -10.13 22.44
CA ASN A 174 -5.30 -9.13 23.12
C ASN A 174 -5.63 -7.92 22.22
N GLU A 175 -4.68 -7.44 21.42
CA GLU A 175 -4.91 -6.35 20.47
C GLU A 175 -5.95 -6.74 19.41
N LEU A 176 -5.88 -7.97 18.89
CA LEU A 176 -6.87 -8.51 17.96
C LEU A 176 -8.27 -8.60 18.59
N ALA A 177 -8.37 -9.03 19.86
CA ALA A 177 -9.64 -9.07 20.56
C ALA A 177 -10.23 -7.67 20.79
N GLN A 178 -9.42 -6.67 21.15
CA GLN A 178 -9.86 -5.28 21.29
C GLN A 178 -10.35 -4.69 19.96
N GLN A 179 -9.70 -5.02 18.85
CA GLN A 179 -10.13 -4.60 17.52
C GLN A 179 -11.49 -5.21 17.14
N LEU A 180 -11.69 -6.50 17.42
CA LEU A 180 -12.98 -7.18 17.19
C LEU A 180 -14.10 -6.62 18.07
N GLU A 181 -13.85 -6.39 19.36
CA GLU A 181 -14.84 -5.80 20.28
C GLU A 181 -15.19 -4.36 19.92
N SER A 182 -14.23 -3.56 19.45
CA SER A 182 -14.51 -2.19 18.99
C SER A 182 -15.34 -2.18 17.70
N ARG A 183 -15.16 -3.17 16.81
CA ARG A 183 -15.98 -3.36 15.61
C ARG A 183 -17.42 -3.76 15.92
N GLU A 184 -17.65 -4.69 16.84
CA GLU A 184 -19.01 -5.02 17.29
C GLU A 184 -19.74 -3.81 17.88
N LYS A 185 -19.01 -2.95 18.62
CA LYS A 185 -19.55 -1.71 19.20
C LYS A 185 -19.79 -0.61 18.16
N LEU A 186 -18.96 -0.51 17.13
CA LEU A 186 -19.11 0.45 16.03
C LEU A 186 -20.18 0.05 15.02
N HIS A 187 -20.48 -1.25 14.90
CA HIS A 187 -21.53 -1.80 14.06
C HIS A 187 -22.55 -2.64 14.84
N PRO A 188 -23.38 -2.06 15.75
CA PRO A 188 -24.47 -2.81 16.37
C PRO A 188 -25.58 -3.21 15.38
N GLY A 189 -25.46 -2.81 14.11
CA GLY A 189 -26.50 -2.92 13.09
C GLY A 189 -25.98 -2.99 11.65
N ALA A 190 -24.75 -3.49 11.42
CA ALA A 190 -24.33 -3.93 10.09
C ALA A 190 -24.50 -5.45 9.93
N SER A 191 -25.56 -6.01 10.51
CA SER A 191 -26.28 -7.02 9.76
C SER A 191 -26.84 -6.25 8.57
N LEU A 192 -26.22 -6.38 7.40
CA LEU A 192 -27.00 -6.27 6.17
C LEU A 192 -28.31 -7.02 6.45
N ASN A 193 -29.44 -6.37 6.17
CA ASN A 193 -30.74 -7.02 6.24
C ASN A 193 -30.58 -8.43 5.68
N LYS A 194 -31.11 -9.43 6.40
CA LYS A 194 -31.07 -10.87 6.12
C LYS A 194 -31.76 -11.27 4.80
N ALA A 195 -31.69 -10.42 3.77
CA ALA A 195 -32.56 -10.39 2.62
C ALA A 195 -31.88 -10.20 1.26
N ASP A 196 -30.56 -9.95 1.16
CA ASP A 196 -29.84 -10.02 -0.13
C ASP A 196 -28.36 -10.39 0.10
N GLU A 197 -28.10 -11.65 0.45
CA GLU A 197 -26.75 -12.19 0.38
C GLU A 197 -26.32 -12.22 -1.10
N ILE A 198 -25.38 -11.34 -1.46
CA ILE A 198 -24.89 -11.25 -2.84
C ILE A 198 -24.24 -12.58 -3.18
N ASN A 199 -24.84 -13.31 -4.13
CA ASN A 199 -24.33 -14.61 -4.53
C ASN A 199 -23.10 -14.44 -5.46
N PHE A 200 -21.91 -14.51 -4.87
CA PHE A 200 -20.63 -14.42 -5.60
C PHE A 200 -20.30 -15.65 -6.48
N SER A 201 -21.09 -16.73 -6.44
CA SER A 201 -20.86 -17.89 -7.32
C SER A 201 -20.94 -17.53 -8.81
N LYS A 202 -21.75 -16.51 -9.16
CA LYS A 202 -21.90 -15.97 -10.51
C LYS A 202 -20.89 -14.88 -10.86
N ASP A 203 -20.03 -14.50 -9.91
CA ASP A 203 -18.97 -13.54 -10.17
C ASP A 203 -17.81 -14.17 -10.96
N PHE A 204 -16.90 -13.35 -11.48
CA PHE A 204 -15.81 -13.78 -12.35
C PHE A 204 -14.92 -14.88 -11.73
N PHE A 205 -14.65 -14.80 -10.42
CA PHE A 205 -13.84 -15.79 -9.70
C PHE A 205 -14.70 -16.83 -8.95
N SER A 206 -16.03 -16.79 -9.11
CA SER A 206 -17.01 -17.64 -8.43
C SER A 206 -16.93 -17.64 -6.90
N ARG A 207 -16.33 -16.59 -6.33
CA ARG A 207 -16.20 -16.33 -4.90
C ARG A 207 -15.91 -14.84 -4.70
N GLU A 208 -16.05 -14.38 -3.47
CA GLU A 208 -15.72 -13.00 -3.13
C GLU A 208 -14.21 -12.75 -3.29
N THR A 209 -13.87 -11.63 -3.93
CA THR A 209 -12.49 -11.21 -4.17
C THR A 209 -12.27 -9.76 -3.81
N TYR A 210 -11.04 -9.45 -3.41
CA TYR A 210 -10.66 -8.14 -2.89
C TYR A 210 -9.34 -7.67 -3.51
N LEU A 211 -9.09 -6.36 -3.43
CA LEU A 211 -7.75 -5.81 -3.62
C LEU A 211 -6.90 -6.09 -2.38
N THR A 212 -5.67 -6.56 -2.60
CA THR A 212 -4.77 -6.98 -1.52
C THR A 212 -4.28 -5.81 -0.67
N VAL A 213 -4.30 -6.01 0.64
CA VAL A 213 -3.70 -5.11 1.64
C VAL A 213 -2.22 -5.40 1.84
N SER A 214 -1.80 -6.66 1.66
CA SER A 214 -0.42 -7.12 1.83
C SER A 214 -0.15 -8.37 1.00
N GLY A 215 1.05 -8.46 0.42
CA GLY A 215 1.56 -9.62 -0.29
C GLY A 215 2.30 -10.62 0.59
N ARG A 216 2.39 -10.37 1.91
CA ARG A 216 3.24 -11.11 2.83
C ARG A 216 2.94 -12.61 2.86
N LEU A 217 1.68 -13.02 2.82
CA LEU A 217 1.31 -14.43 2.80
C LEU A 217 1.88 -15.15 1.57
N HIS A 218 1.84 -14.50 0.41
CA HIS A 218 2.47 -15.03 -0.80
C HIS A 218 3.99 -15.05 -0.67
N LEU A 219 4.60 -13.98 -0.17
CA LEU A 219 6.06 -13.91 0.04
C LEU A 219 6.58 -14.99 0.98
N GLN A 220 5.81 -15.40 2.00
CA GLN A 220 6.18 -16.52 2.88
C GLN A 220 6.33 -17.83 2.11
N SER A 221 5.39 -18.14 1.21
CA SER A 221 5.49 -19.33 0.36
C SER A 221 6.74 -19.28 -0.53
N TYR A 222 7.05 -18.13 -1.11
CA TYR A 222 8.26 -17.96 -1.91
C TYR A 222 9.53 -18.05 -1.07
N ALA A 223 9.59 -17.40 0.09
CA ALA A 223 10.76 -17.44 0.98
C ALA A 223 11.12 -18.87 1.37
N CYS A 224 10.14 -19.73 1.66
CA CYS A 224 10.36 -21.13 1.99
C CYS A 224 11.12 -21.93 0.91
N SER A 225 11.07 -21.52 -0.36
CA SER A 225 11.74 -22.21 -1.48
C SER A 225 12.91 -21.43 -2.08
N LEU A 226 12.86 -20.10 -2.01
CA LEU A 226 13.79 -19.18 -2.69
C LEU A 226 14.70 -18.41 -1.73
N GLY A 227 14.51 -18.56 -0.41
CA GLY A 227 15.30 -17.87 0.60
C GLY A 227 14.86 -16.43 0.83
N ASN A 228 15.58 -15.47 0.24
CA ASN A 228 15.37 -14.04 0.43
C ASN A 228 14.54 -13.48 -0.72
N VAL A 229 13.34 -13.00 -0.44
CA VAL A 229 12.40 -12.48 -1.45
C VAL A 229 11.83 -11.14 -1.04
N TYR A 230 11.51 -10.31 -2.03
CA TYR A 230 10.80 -9.06 -1.82
C TYR A 230 9.79 -8.77 -2.92
N SER A 231 8.75 -8.04 -2.56
CA SER A 231 7.76 -7.48 -3.48
C SER A 231 7.77 -5.97 -3.38
N PHE A 232 7.49 -5.32 -4.49
CA PHE A 232 7.32 -3.88 -4.59
C PHE A 232 6.15 -3.66 -5.55
N GLY A 233 5.03 -3.16 -5.01
CA GLY A 233 3.82 -2.96 -5.79
C GLY A 233 2.71 -2.26 -5.00
N PRO A 234 1.55 -2.04 -5.64
CA PRO A 234 0.42 -1.36 -5.03
C PRO A 234 -0.27 -2.24 -3.99
N ARG A 235 -0.82 -1.59 -2.95
CA ARG A 235 -1.59 -2.15 -1.85
C ARG A 235 -2.74 -1.22 -1.55
N PHE A 236 -3.86 -1.79 -1.12
CA PHE A 236 -5.12 -1.06 -1.04
C PHE A 236 -5.72 -1.21 0.35
N ARG A 237 -6.08 -0.10 0.99
CA ARG A 237 -6.76 -0.08 2.29
C ARG A 237 -8.02 0.75 2.19
N ALA A 238 -9.16 0.19 2.59
CA ALA A 238 -10.43 0.91 2.54
C ALA A 238 -10.75 1.67 3.84
N GLU A 239 -9.72 1.98 4.64
CA GLU A 239 -9.87 2.72 5.89
C GLU A 239 -10.17 4.23 5.67
N SER A 240 -10.58 4.90 6.75
CA SER A 240 -11.05 6.30 6.76
C SER A 240 -10.17 7.32 6.00
N MET A 241 -10.80 8.45 5.63
CA MET A 241 -10.30 9.60 4.87
C MET A 241 -8.93 10.20 5.29
N LYS A 242 -8.32 9.74 6.39
CA LYS A 242 -7.00 10.17 6.86
C LYS A 242 -5.85 9.45 6.16
N HIS A 243 -6.08 8.26 5.60
CA HIS A 243 -5.06 7.48 4.91
C HIS A 243 -5.33 7.40 3.40
N VAL A 244 -4.27 7.21 2.60
CA VAL A 244 -4.39 7.05 1.15
C VAL A 244 -4.90 5.64 0.85
N ALA A 245 -5.97 5.55 0.05
CA ALA A 245 -6.60 4.27 -0.29
C ALA A 245 -5.69 3.33 -1.11
N GLU A 246 -4.80 3.89 -1.92
CA GLU A 246 -3.78 3.16 -2.68
C GLU A 246 -2.38 3.64 -2.26
N MET A 247 -1.53 2.69 -1.89
CA MET A 247 -0.13 2.95 -1.56
C MET A 247 0.78 1.94 -2.21
N TRP A 248 2.01 2.34 -2.49
CA TRP A 248 3.04 1.41 -2.97
C TRP A 248 3.86 0.95 -1.78
N MET A 249 3.88 -0.36 -1.55
CA MET A 249 4.63 -0.97 -0.45
C MET A 249 5.79 -1.80 -0.97
N VAL A 250 6.87 -1.77 -0.21
CA VAL A 250 8.00 -2.69 -0.32
C VAL A 250 7.87 -3.67 0.84
N GLU A 251 7.68 -4.95 0.52
CA GLU A 251 7.53 -6.02 1.49
C GLU A 251 8.61 -7.06 1.24
N LEU A 252 9.23 -7.59 2.29
CA LEU A 252 10.27 -8.60 2.16
C LEU A 252 10.00 -9.76 3.13
N GLU A 253 10.42 -10.95 2.74
CA GLU A 253 10.42 -12.12 3.60
C GLU A 253 11.72 -12.89 3.39
N MET A 254 12.28 -13.40 4.47
CA MET A 254 13.54 -14.13 4.50
C MET A 254 13.32 -15.47 5.19
N ALA A 255 13.79 -16.56 4.58
CA ALA A 255 13.87 -17.85 5.24
C ALA A 255 14.94 -17.82 6.35
N PHE A 256 14.72 -18.60 7.42
CA PHE A 256 15.67 -18.82 8.52
C PHE A 256 16.10 -17.55 9.30
N SER A 257 15.48 -16.40 9.07
CA SER A 257 15.76 -15.17 9.83
C SER A 257 15.15 -15.22 11.22
N GLN A 258 15.93 -14.99 12.28
CA GLN A 258 15.44 -14.78 13.64
C GLN A 258 14.96 -13.33 13.86
N LEU A 259 14.17 -13.11 14.91
CA LEU A 259 13.54 -11.82 15.23
C LEU A 259 14.54 -10.65 15.41
N GLU A 260 15.74 -10.92 15.93
CA GLU A 260 16.77 -9.88 16.12
C GLU A 260 17.22 -9.24 14.80
N VAL A 261 17.23 -10.02 13.70
CA VAL A 261 17.61 -9.54 12.37
C VAL A 261 16.47 -8.78 11.69
N ARG A 262 15.21 -9.11 11.99
CA ARG A 262 14.03 -8.45 11.40
C ARG A 262 13.80 -7.02 11.91
N GLY A 263 14.23 -6.71 13.14
CA GLY A 263 14.08 -5.38 13.75
C GLY A 263 14.82 -4.26 13.02
N LEU A 264 15.91 -4.58 12.30
CA LEU A 264 16.67 -3.63 11.49
C LEU A 264 15.94 -3.18 10.21
N CYS A 265 14.92 -3.93 9.76
CA CYS A 265 14.24 -3.71 8.48
C CYS A 265 12.87 -3.00 8.59
N TYR A 266 12.32 -2.81 9.80
CA TYR A 266 11.09 -2.06 10.01
C TYR A 266 11.35 -0.55 10.08
N PHE A 267 11.72 0.08 8.95
CA PHE A 267 11.58 1.53 8.82
C PHE A 267 10.16 1.87 8.37
N SER A 268 9.25 1.99 9.33
CA SER A 268 7.98 2.69 9.12
C SER A 268 8.29 4.18 9.08
N GLY A 269 8.33 4.75 7.87
CA GLY A 269 8.34 6.20 7.70
C GLY A 269 7.01 6.76 8.21
N TYR A 270 7.07 7.45 9.35
CA TYR A 270 6.02 8.38 9.78
C TYR A 270 6.03 9.64 8.91
#